data_AF-A0A7C2A3W9-F1
#
_entry.id   AF-A0A7C2A3W9-F1
#
_cell.length_a   1.000
_cell.length_b   1.000
_cell.length_c   1.000
_cell.angle_alpha   90.00
_cell.angle_beta   90.00
_cell.angle_gamma   90.00
#
_symmetry.space_group_name_H-M   'P 1'
#
loop_
_entity.id
_entity.type
_entity.pdbx_description
1 polymer ?
#
loop_
_entity_poly.entity_id
_entity_poly.type
_entity_poly.pdbx_seq_one_letter_code
_entity_poly.pdbx_strand_id
1 'polypeptide(L)' 'MNRFTKYCKDLDIEHIVASKRRPTTIGKVEAFHKAYVFEAWMFDEHKDFIHYRNYERPHQGINYMYPAEIYFKDLDRTD' A
#
# COMPACT_ATOMS: atom_id res chain seq x y z
N MET A 1 -2.81 4.83 26.05
CA MET A 1 -2.93 4.99 24.59
C MET A 1 -1.65 5.67 24.09
N ASN A 2 -0.96 5.12 23.08
CA ASN A 2 0.29 5.74 22.59
C ASN A 2 0.00 6.99 21.72
N ARG A 3 1.03 7.81 21.44
CA ARG A 3 0.89 9.07 20.67
C ARG A 3 0.28 8.85 19.29
N PHE A 4 0.63 7.76 18.61
CA PHE A 4 0.13 7.45 17.28
C PHE A 4 -1.34 7.00 17.30
N THR A 5 -1.74 6.17 18.26
CA THR A 5 -3.15 5.78 18.44
C THR A 5 -4.03 6.99 18.74
N LYS A 6 -3.53 7.97 19.53
CA LYS A 6 -4.25 9.23 19.73
C LYS A 6 -4.45 9.98 18.41
N TYR A 7 -3.38 10.13 17.64
CA TYR A 7 -3.40 10.81 16.35
C TYR A 7 -4.39 10.16 15.36
N CYS A 8 -4.41 8.82 15.26
CA CYS A 8 -5.40 8.12 14.43
C CYS A 8 -6.83 8.42 14.90
N LYS A 9 -7.09 8.36 16.21
CA LYS A 9 -8.40 8.66 16.77
C LYS A 9 -8.86 10.09 16.48
N ASP A 10 -7.95 11.07 16.59
CA ASP A 10 -8.25 12.47 16.33
C ASP A 10 -8.59 12.73 14.84
N LEU A 11 -8.19 11.81 13.93
CA LEU A 11 -8.50 11.82 12.50
C LEU A 11 -9.63 10.85 12.09
N ASP A 12 -10.34 10.26 13.05
CA ASP A 12 -11.37 9.23 12.81
C ASP A 12 -10.84 7.99 12.05
N ILE A 13 -9.57 7.65 12.27
CA ILE A 13 -8.91 6.47 11.71
C ILE A 13 -8.89 5.35 12.75
N GLU A 14 -9.45 4.18 12.39
CA GLU A 14 -9.34 2.97 13.19
C GLU A 14 -7.91 2.39 13.10
N HIS A 15 -7.18 2.40 14.22
CA HIS A 15 -5.85 1.81 14.27
C HIS A 15 -5.92 0.29 14.52
N ILE A 16 -5.96 -0.47 13.43
CA ILE A 16 -5.97 -1.94 13.45
C ILE A 16 -4.53 -2.47 13.48
N VAL A 17 -4.25 -3.38 14.41
CA VAL A 17 -2.94 -4.05 14.53
C VAL A 17 -3.03 -5.52 14.13
N ALA A 18 -2.01 -6.01 13.42
CA ALA A 18 -1.93 -7.44 13.11
C ALA A 18 -1.73 -8.27 14.38
N SER A 19 -2.39 -9.43 14.43
CA SER A 19 -2.18 -10.39 15.51
C SER A 19 -0.79 -11.03 15.42
N LYS A 20 -0.23 -11.40 16.59
CA LYS A 20 1.05 -12.10 16.67
C LYS A 20 1.00 -13.39 15.83
N ARG A 21 2.04 -13.62 15.01
CA ARG A 21 2.18 -14.80 14.13
C ARG A 21 1.09 -14.91 13.05
N ARG A 22 0.57 -13.78 12.54
CA ARG A 22 -0.33 -13.73 11.38
C ARG A 22 0.30 -12.94 10.22
N PRO A 23 1.33 -13.49 9.55
CA PRO A 23 2.05 -12.78 8.49
C PRO A 23 1.17 -12.44 7.28
N THR A 24 0.14 -13.25 7.01
CA THR A 24 -0.79 -13.03 5.90
C THR A 24 -1.60 -11.73 6.01
N THR A 25 -1.74 -11.16 7.22
CA THR A 25 -2.43 -9.88 7.43
C THR A 25 -1.66 -8.69 6.86
N ILE A 26 -0.32 -8.74 6.91
CA ILE A 26 0.56 -7.63 6.47
C ILE A 26 1.27 -7.91 5.14
N GLY A 27 1.02 -9.08 4.52
CA GLY A 27 1.75 -9.55 3.35
C GLY A 27 1.74 -8.59 2.15
N LYS A 28 0.69 -7.79 1.95
CA LYS A 28 0.66 -6.76 0.88
C LYS A 28 1.71 -5.66 1.13
N VAL A 29 1.82 -5.20 2.38
CA VAL A 29 2.80 -4.19 2.79
C VAL A 29 4.21 -4.77 2.75
N GLU A 30 4.40 -6.03 3.16
CA GLU A 30 5.69 -6.72 3.04
C GLU A 30 6.11 -6.88 1.58
N ALA A 31 5.19 -7.24 0.69
CA ALA A 31 5.46 -7.35 -0.75
C ALA A 31 5.90 -6.01 -1.37
N PHE A 32 5.27 -4.91 -0.96
CA PHE A 32 5.68 -3.56 -1.36
C PHE A 32 7.10 -3.24 -0.88
N HIS A 33 7.39 -3.42 0.41
CA HIS A 33 8.73 -3.14 0.96
C HIS A 33 9.80 -4.04 0.36
N LYS A 34 9.47 -5.30 0.06
CA LYS A 34 10.37 -6.21 -0.65
C LYS A 34 10.71 -5.65 -2.03
N ALA A 35 9.71 -5.25 -2.81
CA ALA A 35 9.94 -4.61 -4.11
C ALA A 35 10.77 -3.33 -3.97
N TYR A 36 10.49 -2.49 -2.96
CA TYR A 36 11.27 -1.30 -2.68
C TYR A 36 12.77 -1.60 -2.50
N VAL A 37 13.10 -2.58 -1.65
CA VAL A 37 14.50 -2.98 -1.40
C VAL A 37 15.20 -3.47 -2.68
N PHE A 38 14.51 -4.21 -3.53
CA PHE A 38 15.11 -4.80 -4.73
C PHE A 38 15.10 -3.91 -5.97
N GLU A 39 14.14 -2.98 -6.07
CA GLU A 39 13.85 -2.26 -7.31
C GLU A 39 14.03 -0.74 -7.17
N ALA A 40 13.86 -0.15 -5.98
CA ALA A 40 13.82 1.32 -5.84
C ALA A 40 15.14 2.02 -6.18
N TRP A 41 16.29 1.33 -6.04
CA TRP A 41 17.60 1.88 -6.40
C TRP A 41 17.77 2.11 -7.91
N MET A 42 16.89 1.54 -8.74
CA MET A 42 16.88 1.76 -10.19
C MET A 42 16.26 3.10 -10.60
N PHE A 43 15.74 3.87 -9.64
CA PHE A 43 15.05 5.13 -9.85
C PHE A 43 15.83 6.26 -9.17
N ASP A 44 15.87 7.43 -9.81
CA ASP A 44 16.58 8.60 -9.29
C ASP A 44 15.90 9.16 -8.04
N GLU A 45 14.55 9.17 -8.01
CA GLU A 45 13.77 9.62 -6.88
C GLU A 45 12.79 8.56 -6.37
N HIS A 46 12.51 8.62 -5.06
CA HIS A 46 11.50 7.75 -4.41
C HIS A 46 10.14 7.82 -5.13
N LYS A 47 9.72 9.02 -5.53
CA LYS A 47 8.43 9.24 -6.20
C LYS A 47 8.32 8.49 -7.53
N ASP A 48 9.44 8.31 -8.24
CA ASP A 48 9.45 7.64 -9.54
C ASP A 48 9.24 6.14 -9.36
N PHE A 49 9.85 5.54 -8.34
CA PHE A 49 9.54 4.16 -7.94
C PHE A 49 8.05 4.00 -7.56
N ILE A 50 7.50 4.95 -6.78
CA ILE A 50 6.08 4.92 -6.40
C ILE A 50 5.18 5.02 -7.63
N HIS A 51 5.52 5.89 -8.58
CA HIS A 51 4.77 6.05 -9.81
C HIS A 51 4.80 4.75 -10.64
N TYR A 52 5.99 4.25 -10.94
CA TYR A 52 6.18 2.98 -11.65
C TYR A 52 5.38 1.85 -11.01
N ARG A 53 5.45 1.71 -9.68
CA ARG A 53 4.80 0.63 -8.95
C ARG A 53 3.28 0.70 -8.96
N ASN A 54 2.69 1.89 -9.10
CA ASN A 54 1.25 2.11 -9.04
C ASN A 54 0.57 2.27 -10.41
N TYR A 55 1.28 2.77 -11.43
CA TYR A 55 0.70 3.18 -12.72
C TYR A 55 1.28 2.44 -13.93
N GLU A 56 2.43 1.80 -13.82
CA GLU A 56 3.12 1.20 -14.99
C GLU A 56 3.38 -0.30 -14.83
N ARG A 57 3.53 -0.78 -13.59
CA ARG A 57 3.85 -2.18 -13.31
C ARG A 57 2.57 -3.00 -13.15
N PRO A 58 2.31 -4.02 -13.98
CA PRO A 58 1.17 -4.91 -13.81
C PRO A 58 1.40 -5.88 -12.64
N HIS A 59 0.35 -6.15 -11.86
CA HIS A 59 0.45 -7.04 -10.69
C HIS A 59 -0.43 -8.28 -10.87
N GLN A 60 0.20 -9.46 -10.83
CA GLN A 60 -0.49 -10.74 -10.97
C GLN A 60 -1.62 -10.93 -9.95
N GLY A 61 -1.46 -10.44 -8.71
CA GLY A 61 -2.47 -10.55 -7.65
C GLY A 61 -3.75 -9.74 -7.88
N ILE A 62 -3.79 -8.90 -8.91
CA ILE A 62 -4.96 -8.11 -9.34
C ILE A 62 -5.21 -8.27 -10.85
N ASN A 63 -5.04 -9.50 -11.37
CA ASN A 63 -5.26 -9.83 -12.78
C ASN A 63 -4.44 -9.00 -13.76
N TYR A 64 -3.19 -8.69 -13.40
CA TYR A 64 -2.27 -7.86 -14.19
C TYR A 64 -2.74 -6.42 -14.45
N MET A 65 -3.72 -5.93 -13.68
CA MET A 65 -4.09 -4.51 -13.65
C MET A 65 -3.06 -3.69 -12.88
N TYR A 66 -3.15 -2.36 -13.01
CA TYR A 66 -2.35 -1.43 -12.20
C TYR A 66 -3.05 -1.10 -10.88
N PRO A 67 -2.33 -1.01 -9.74
CA PRO A 67 -2.93 -0.67 -8.46
C PRO A 67 -3.76 0.61 -8.46
N ALA A 68 -3.31 1.65 -9.18
CA ALA A 68 -4.03 2.90 -9.28
C ALA A 68 -5.39 2.70 -9.97
N GLU A 69 -5.45 1.95 -11.07
CA GLU A 69 -6.71 1.66 -11.77
C GLU A 69 -7.72 0.97 -10.85
N ILE A 70 -7.27 -0.01 -10.05
CA ILE A 70 -8.14 -0.71 -9.11
C ILE A 70 -8.60 0.23 -7.98
N TYR A 71 -7.69 1.04 -7.42
CA TYR A 71 -8.00 1.93 -6.32
C TYR A 71 -9.00 3.03 -6.72
N PHE A 72 -8.79 3.66 -7.88
CA PHE A 72 -9.67 4.75 -8.34
C PHE A 72 -10.98 4.25 -8.95
N LYS A 73 -11.05 3.00 -9.42
CA LYS A 73 -12.31 2.42 -9.93
C LYS A 73 -13.45 2.49 -8.92
N ASP A 74 -13.16 2.30 -7.64
CA ASP A 74 -14.17 2.27 -6.58
C ASP A 74 -14.45 3.65 -5.96
N LEU A 75 -13.64 4.67 -6.27
CA LEU A 75 -13.80 6.03 -5.74
C LEU A 75 -14.89 6.84 -6.46
N ASP A 76 -15.28 6.44 -7.67
CA ASP A 76 -16.40 7.04 -8.41
C ASP A 76 -17.77 6.47 -7.99
N ARG A 77 -17.81 5.54 -7.02
CA ARG A 77 -19.04 4.98 -6.46
C ARG A 77 -19.58 5.93 -5.38
N THR A 78 -20.39 6.90 -5.82
CA THR A 78 -21.25 7.68 -4.92
C THR A 78 -22.44 6.82 -4.50
N ASP A 79 -22.24 6.01 -3.47
CA ASP A 79 -23.30 5.32 -2.73
C ASP A 79 -23.63 6.12 -1.46
#